data_AF-A0AA86AQ99-F1
#
_entry.id   AF-A0AA86AQ99-F1
#
_cell.length_a   1.000
_cell.length_b   1.000
_cell.length_c   1.000
_cell.angle_alpha   90.00
_cell.angle_beta   90.00
_cell.angle_gamma   90.00
#
_symmetry.space_group_name_H-M   'P 1'
#
loop_
_entity.id
_entity.type
_entity.pdbx_description
1 polymer ?
#
loop_
_entity_poly.entity_id
_entity_poly.type
_entity_poly.pdbx_seq_one_letter_code
_entity_poly.pdbx_strand_id
1 'polypeptide(L)'
;MSFKAKIILIISLCMLFSLSIFSLVSYIDTKKNSTIQVETSLQMASKSLTDYIDLWLSTKKSAAESMARSLKDVDLLTPADLTDKLSETTKMLGAFDSYVGLEDGAMTWGSDKKQPKEYDPRQRPWYKQAKESGKLGITDVYIGSTSKVQMITINGTHLSRKEFYRRFWNRHYAR
;
A
#
# COMPACT_ATOMS: atom_id res chain seq x y z
N MET A 1 2.66 -72.36 -32.36
CA MET A 1 3.33 -71.77 -31.18
C MET A 1 3.35 -72.78 -30.05
N SER A 2 4.46 -72.93 -29.31
CA SER A 2 4.54 -73.88 -28.19
C SER A 2 3.67 -73.42 -26.99
N PHE A 3 3.18 -74.37 -26.19
CA PHE A 3 2.34 -74.09 -25.00
C PHE A 3 2.99 -73.10 -24.02
N LYS A 4 4.31 -73.19 -23.84
CA LYS A 4 5.09 -72.26 -23.01
C LYS A 4 5.02 -70.82 -23.51
N ALA A 5 5.06 -70.61 -24.83
CA ALA A 5 4.99 -69.28 -25.42
C ALA A 5 3.63 -68.60 -25.20
N LYS A 6 2.52 -69.37 -25.18
CA LYS A 6 1.18 -68.83 -24.89
C LYS A 6 1.07 -68.31 -23.45
N ILE A 7 1.61 -69.03 -22.49
CA ILE A 7 1.58 -68.65 -21.06
C ILE A 7 2.41 -67.37 -20.83
N ILE A 8 3.63 -67.33 -21.37
CA ILE A 8 4.50 -66.15 -21.23
C ILE A 8 3.83 -64.92 -21.83
N LEU A 9 3.19 -65.04 -22.99
CA LEU A 9 2.51 -63.93 -23.65
C LEU A 9 1.37 -63.36 -22.80
N ILE A 10 0.54 -64.22 -22.20
CA ILE A 10 -0.57 -63.79 -21.33
C ILE A 10 -0.04 -63.06 -20.09
N ILE A 11 1.00 -63.60 -19.43
CA ILE A 11 1.59 -62.98 -18.24
C ILE A 11 2.19 -61.61 -18.59
N SER A 12 2.93 -61.52 -19.70
CA SER A 12 3.48 -60.25 -20.18
C SER A 12 2.39 -59.23 -20.50
N LEU A 13 1.27 -59.66 -21.09
CA LEU A 13 0.14 -58.79 -21.40
C LEU A 13 -0.54 -58.28 -20.12
N CYS A 14 -0.74 -59.15 -19.13
CA CYS A 14 -1.27 -58.76 -17.82
C CYS A 14 -0.34 -57.76 -17.10
N MET A 15 0.97 -57.97 -17.16
CA MET A 15 1.96 -57.03 -16.62
C MET A 15 1.92 -55.69 -17.34
N LEU A 16 1.89 -55.69 -18.68
CA LEU A 16 1.77 -54.46 -19.46
C LEU A 16 0.49 -53.69 -19.12
N PHE A 17 -0.62 -54.41 -18.92
CA PHE A 17 -1.89 -53.80 -18.56
C PHE A 17 -1.86 -53.15 -17.17
N SER A 18 -1.31 -53.83 -16.16
CA SER A 18 -1.20 -53.27 -14.81
C SER A 18 -0.27 -52.06 -14.75
N LEU A 19 0.88 -52.13 -15.44
CA LEU A 19 1.82 -51.01 -15.58
C LEU A 19 1.19 -49.81 -16.28
N SER A 20 0.36 -50.04 -17.31
CA SER A 20 -0.33 -48.97 -18.03
C SER A 20 -1.33 -48.23 -17.15
N ILE A 21 -2.14 -48.96 -16.37
CA ILE A 21 -3.08 -48.35 -15.43
C ILE A 21 -2.34 -47.56 -14.35
N PHE A 22 -1.30 -48.16 -13.76
CA PHE A 22 -0.49 -47.50 -12.74
C PHE A 22 0.17 -46.22 -13.27
N SER A 23 0.72 -46.26 -14.48
CA SER A 23 1.31 -45.10 -15.15
C SER A 23 0.28 -43.99 -15.37
N LEU A 24 -0.95 -44.33 -15.78
CA LEU A 24 -2.02 -43.35 -15.99
C LEU A 24 -2.44 -42.66 -14.69
N VAL A 25 -2.63 -43.43 -13.61
CA VAL A 25 -2.98 -42.89 -12.28
C VAL A 25 -1.85 -42.00 -11.76
N SER A 26 -0.61 -42.48 -11.82
CA SER A 26 0.57 -41.73 -11.39
C SER A 26 0.73 -40.42 -12.16
N TYR A 27 0.46 -40.42 -13.47
CA TYR A 27 0.48 -39.21 -14.28
C TYR A 27 -0.59 -38.20 -13.87
N ILE A 28 -1.83 -38.65 -13.64
CA ILE A 28 -2.94 -37.78 -13.20
C ILE A 28 -2.64 -37.17 -11.82
N ASP A 29 -2.18 -37.99 -10.87
CA ASP A 29 -1.83 -37.55 -9.53
C ASP A 29 -0.65 -36.58 -9.53
N THR A 30 0.40 -36.88 -10.29
CA THR A 30 1.56 -36.00 -10.42
C THR A 30 1.15 -34.66 -11.03
N LYS A 31 0.36 -34.69 -12.11
CA LYS A 31 -0.14 -33.46 -12.75
C LYS A 31 -0.95 -32.61 -11.78
N LYS A 32 -1.89 -33.24 -11.05
CA LYS A 32 -2.72 -32.56 -10.03
C LYS A 32 -1.87 -31.95 -8.93
N ASN A 33 -0.94 -32.72 -8.37
CA ASN A 33 -0.08 -32.25 -7.27
C ASN A 33 0.88 -31.15 -7.74
N SER A 34 1.40 -31.21 -8.98
CA SER A 34 2.20 -30.13 -9.55
C SER A 34 1.40 -28.85 -9.72
N THR A 35 0.16 -28.92 -10.21
CA THR A 35 -0.72 -27.74 -10.32
C THR A 35 -1.00 -27.13 -8.96
N ILE A 36 -1.35 -27.94 -7.95
CA ILE A 36 -1.60 -27.46 -6.58
C ILE A 36 -0.35 -26.81 -5.99
N GLN A 37 0.84 -27.39 -6.20
CA GLN A 37 2.09 -26.81 -5.71
C GLN A 37 2.40 -25.45 -6.35
N VAL A 38 2.21 -25.33 -7.66
CA VAL A 38 2.40 -24.05 -8.36
C VAL A 38 1.41 -23.00 -7.86
N GLU A 39 0.14 -23.36 -7.74
CA GLU A 39 -0.90 -22.46 -7.24
C GLU A 39 -0.61 -22.01 -5.81
N THR A 40 -0.26 -22.94 -4.92
CA THR A 40 0.10 -22.63 -3.53
C THR A 40 1.33 -21.72 -3.47
N SER A 41 2.33 -21.95 -4.32
CA SER A 41 3.53 -21.10 -4.40
C SER A 41 3.20 -19.68 -4.85
N LEU A 42 2.31 -19.54 -5.85
CA LEU A 42 1.84 -18.23 -6.30
C LEU A 42 1.03 -17.52 -5.22
N GLN A 43 0.16 -18.23 -4.51
CA GLN A 43 -0.61 -17.67 -3.39
C GLN A 43 0.32 -17.21 -2.26
N MET A 44 1.32 -18.01 -1.88
CA MET A 44 2.32 -17.63 -0.87
C MET A 44 3.15 -16.42 -1.30
N ALA A 45 3.56 -16.36 -2.57
CA ALA A 45 4.30 -15.21 -3.11
C ALA A 45 3.43 -13.94 -3.10
N SER A 46 2.18 -14.04 -3.56
CA SER A 46 1.21 -12.93 -3.54
C SER A 46 0.94 -12.45 -2.13
N LYS A 47 0.77 -13.38 -1.18
CA LYS A 47 0.58 -13.05 0.23
C LYS A 47 1.81 -12.35 0.80
N SER A 48 3.01 -12.88 0.55
CA SER A 48 4.26 -12.27 1.00
C SER A 48 4.44 -10.84 0.46
N LEU A 49 4.09 -10.62 -0.81
CA LEU A 49 4.13 -9.29 -1.42
C LEU A 49 3.10 -8.34 -0.80
N THR A 50 1.89 -8.83 -0.53
CA THR A 50 0.85 -8.04 0.14
C THR A 50 1.28 -7.64 1.54
N ASP A 51 1.78 -8.60 2.33
CA ASP A 51 2.28 -8.36 3.68
C ASP A 51 3.45 -7.36 3.68
N TYR A 52 4.32 -7.43 2.66
CA TYR A 52 5.40 -6.46 2.46
C TYR A 52 4.88 -5.05 2.16
N ILE A 53 3.90 -4.92 1.24
CA ILE A 53 3.28 -3.63 0.91
C ILE A 53 2.59 -3.04 2.14
N ASP A 54 1.87 -3.85 2.92
CA ASP A 54 1.19 -3.42 4.13
C ASP A 54 2.19 -2.95 5.20
N LEU A 55 3.29 -3.67 5.40
CA LEU A 55 4.35 -3.26 6.31
C LEU A 55 5.00 -1.95 5.85
N TRP A 56 5.35 -1.84 4.57
CA TRP A 56 5.92 -0.63 4.00
C TRP A 56 4.97 0.56 4.19
N LEU A 57 3.68 0.37 3.89
CA LEU A 57 2.66 1.42 3.98
C LEU A 57 2.37 1.84 5.42
N SER A 58 2.28 0.88 6.35
CA SER A 58 2.10 1.15 7.78
C SER A 58 3.27 1.95 8.36
N THR A 59 4.50 1.65 7.93
CA THR A 59 5.70 2.42 8.30
C THR A 59 5.59 3.87 7.85
N LYS A 60 5.16 4.11 6.59
CA LYS A 60 4.98 5.47 6.08
C LYS A 60 3.82 6.21 6.79
N LYS A 61 2.72 5.53 7.08
CA LYS A 61 1.60 6.11 7.86
C LYS A 61 2.05 6.53 9.26
N SER A 62 2.79 5.67 9.97
CA SER A 62 3.29 5.96 11.32
C SER A 62 4.23 7.17 11.36
N ALA A 63 5.06 7.32 10.33
CA ALA A 63 5.91 8.49 10.19
C ALA A 63 5.12 9.77 9.85
N ALA A 64 4.16 9.69 8.93
CA ALA A 64 3.27 10.81 8.62
C ALA A 64 2.44 11.25 9.85
N GLU A 65 1.99 10.30 10.66
CA GLU A 65 1.36 10.55 11.95
C GLU A 65 2.28 11.29 12.93
N SER A 66 3.53 10.84 13.01
CA SER A 66 4.52 11.44 13.90
C SER A 66 4.87 12.87 13.47
N MET A 67 4.94 13.12 12.16
CA MET A 67 5.04 14.45 11.60
C MET A 67 3.81 15.31 11.92
N ALA A 68 2.60 14.81 11.69
CA ALA A 68 1.37 15.55 12.03
C ALA A 68 1.31 15.91 13.53
N ARG A 69 1.83 15.04 14.41
CA ARG A 69 1.97 15.31 15.85
C ARG A 69 3.08 16.31 16.17
N SER A 70 4.22 16.30 15.48
CA SER A 70 5.32 17.24 15.70
C SER A 70 5.02 18.67 15.20
N LEU A 71 4.03 18.77 14.31
CA LEU A 71 3.46 20.02 13.81
C LEU A 71 2.30 20.54 14.67
N LYS A 72 2.05 19.99 15.87
CA LYS A 72 0.96 20.43 16.78
C LYS A 72 0.98 21.93 17.09
N ASP A 73 2.15 22.55 17.03
CA ASP A 73 2.37 23.97 17.26
C ASP A 73 2.88 24.66 15.98
N VAL A 74 2.37 24.27 14.81
CA VAL A 74 2.77 24.84 13.51
C VAL A 74 2.60 26.36 13.46
N ASP A 75 1.60 26.90 14.16
CA ASP A 75 1.35 28.36 14.27
C ASP A 75 2.48 29.10 14.99
N LEU A 76 3.35 28.38 15.71
CA LEU A 76 4.52 28.93 16.41
C LEU A 76 5.83 28.73 15.64
N LEU A 77 5.80 27.98 14.52
CA LEU A 77 6.99 27.70 13.72
C LEU A 77 7.21 28.80 12.69
N THR A 78 8.47 29.21 12.50
CA THR A 78 8.79 30.04 11.34
C THR A 78 8.65 29.21 10.06
N PRO A 79 8.41 29.84 8.90
CA PRO A 79 8.38 29.12 7.63
C PRO A 79 9.66 28.31 7.36
N ALA A 80 10.81 28.79 7.83
CA ALA A 80 12.09 28.08 7.70
C ALA A 80 12.12 26.79 8.54
N ASP A 81 11.72 26.86 9.82
CA ASP A 81 11.65 25.68 10.70
C ASP A 81 10.69 24.61 10.16
N LEU A 82 9.59 25.06 9.55
CA LEU A 82 8.61 24.18 8.92
C LEU A 82 9.20 23.49 7.68
N THR A 83 9.87 24.24 6.80
CA THR A 83 10.56 23.67 5.63
C THR A 83 11.63 22.65 6.04
N ASP A 84 12.43 22.94 7.06
CA ASP A 84 13.48 22.03 7.55
C ASP A 84 12.90 20.71 8.06
N LYS A 85 11.87 20.78 8.92
CA LYS A 85 11.17 19.57 9.41
C LYS A 85 10.59 18.72 8.28
N LEU A 86 10.01 19.37 7.27
CA LEU A 86 9.45 18.69 6.09
C LEU A 86 10.55 18.09 5.20
N SER A 87 11.69 18.78 5.06
CA SER A 87 12.86 18.30 4.32
C SER A 87 13.44 17.04 4.97
N GLU A 88 13.65 17.06 6.29
CA GLU A 88 14.12 15.90 7.04
C GLU A 88 13.19 14.70 6.90
N THR A 89 11.88 14.94 6.95
CA THR A 89 10.89 13.87 6.82
C THR A 89 10.83 13.30 5.41
N THR A 90 11.00 14.15 4.41
CA THR A 90 11.11 13.72 3.01
C THR A 90 12.31 12.78 2.84
N LYS A 91 13.47 13.15 3.40
CA LYS A 91 14.70 12.33 3.37
C LYS A 91 14.53 11.02 4.13
N MET A 92 14.00 11.08 5.36
CA MET A 92 13.78 9.91 6.21
C MET A 92 12.83 8.90 5.55
N LEU A 93 11.79 9.40 4.88
CA LEU A 93 10.81 8.55 4.22
C LEU A 93 11.17 8.16 2.80
N GLY A 94 12.22 8.73 2.21
CA GLY A 94 12.45 8.60 0.76
C GLY A 94 11.21 8.98 -0.05
N ALA A 95 10.43 9.94 0.45
CA ALA A 95 9.22 10.41 -0.21
C ALA A 95 9.59 11.36 -1.35
N PHE A 96 8.67 11.55 -2.31
CA PHE A 96 8.87 12.52 -3.38
C PHE A 96 8.97 13.96 -2.83
N ASP A 97 8.08 14.30 -1.90
CA ASP A 97 8.10 15.54 -1.14
C ASP A 97 7.17 15.40 0.09
N SER A 98 7.42 16.19 1.13
CA SER A 98 6.53 16.35 2.27
C SER A 98 6.08 17.80 2.34
N TYR A 99 4.80 18.03 2.59
CA TYR A 99 4.23 19.36 2.49
C TYR A 99 3.05 19.56 3.45
N VAL A 100 2.79 20.82 3.77
CA VAL A 100 1.65 21.26 4.59
C VAL A 100 0.87 22.30 3.80
N GLY A 101 -0.43 22.10 3.69
CA GLY A 101 -1.37 23.11 3.18
C GLY A 101 -2.26 23.60 4.31
N LEU A 102 -2.39 24.91 4.44
CA LEU A 102 -3.21 25.58 5.45
C LEU A 102 -4.58 25.99 4.88
N GLU A 103 -5.52 26.36 5.77
CA GLU A 103 -6.89 26.74 5.36
C GLU A 103 -6.96 28.08 4.62
N ASP A 104 -6.00 28.96 4.87
CA ASP A 104 -5.82 30.24 4.19
C ASP A 104 -5.30 30.09 2.74
N GLY A 105 -4.92 28.87 2.35
CA GLY A 105 -4.38 28.55 1.02
C GLY A 105 -2.86 28.62 0.93
N ALA A 106 -2.17 28.96 2.02
CA ALA A 106 -0.72 28.88 2.09
C ALA A 106 -0.25 27.43 2.03
N MET A 107 0.87 27.20 1.36
CA MET A 107 1.49 25.88 1.25
C MET A 107 3.00 25.96 1.42
N THR A 108 3.54 25.02 2.19
CA THR A 108 4.98 24.86 2.40
C THR A 108 5.41 23.47 1.96
N TRP A 109 6.48 23.41 1.17
CA TRP A 109 7.11 22.17 0.71
C TRP A 109 8.46 21.97 1.42
N GLY A 110 8.80 20.73 1.77
CA GLY A 110 10.13 20.40 2.29
C GLY A 110 11.25 20.58 1.27
N SER A 111 10.91 20.63 -0.02
CA SER A 111 11.85 20.96 -1.10
C SER A 111 12.08 22.46 -1.31
N ASP A 112 11.51 23.33 -0.47
CA ASP A 112 11.59 24.80 -0.57
C ASP A 112 11.13 25.36 -1.95
N LYS A 113 10.20 24.66 -2.60
CA LYS A 113 9.63 25.12 -3.87
C LYS A 113 8.68 26.27 -3.62
N LYS A 114 8.78 27.31 -4.45
CA LYS A 114 7.80 28.41 -4.46
C LYS A 114 6.43 27.93 -4.94
N GLN A 115 5.38 28.31 -4.23
CA GLN A 115 3.99 28.08 -4.63
C GLN A 115 3.72 28.71 -5.99
N PRO A 116 3.23 27.95 -6.99
CA PRO A 116 2.72 28.55 -8.22
C PRO A 116 1.53 29.47 -7.89
N LYS A 117 1.44 30.64 -8.55
CA LYS A 117 0.40 31.66 -8.25
C LYS A 117 -1.03 31.15 -8.33
N GLU A 118 -1.29 30.10 -9.12
CA GLU A 118 -2.61 29.52 -9.34
C GLU A 118 -2.85 28.23 -8.51
N TYR A 119 -1.91 27.86 -7.64
CA TYR A 119 -2.01 26.62 -6.86
C TYR A 119 -2.86 26.83 -5.61
N ASP A 120 -3.98 26.10 -5.50
CA ASP A 120 -4.77 26.00 -4.26
C ASP A 120 -4.67 24.58 -3.67
N PRO A 121 -4.08 24.40 -2.47
CA PRO A 121 -4.00 23.08 -1.82
C PRO A 121 -5.37 22.49 -1.50
N ARG A 122 -6.39 23.33 -1.25
CA ARG A 122 -7.72 22.89 -0.79
C ARG A 122 -8.53 22.19 -1.86
N GLN A 123 -8.19 22.41 -3.13
CA GLN A 123 -8.82 21.75 -4.26
C GLN A 123 -8.25 20.36 -4.52
N ARG A 124 -7.13 19.99 -3.89
CA ARG A 124 -6.39 18.76 -4.17
C ARG A 124 -7.02 17.54 -3.48
N PRO A 125 -6.95 16.34 -4.11
CA PRO A 125 -7.54 15.12 -3.55
C PRO A 125 -7.05 14.80 -2.13
N TRP A 126 -5.75 14.97 -1.87
CA TRP A 126 -5.15 14.71 -0.56
C TRP A 126 -5.70 15.64 0.53
N TYR A 127 -5.98 16.90 0.21
CA TYR A 127 -6.50 17.86 1.19
C TYR A 127 -7.97 17.58 1.49
N LYS A 128 -8.77 17.35 0.44
CA LYS A 128 -10.19 17.01 0.59
C LYS A 128 -10.37 15.73 1.40
N GLN A 129 -9.65 14.66 1.04
CA GLN A 129 -9.72 13.39 1.75
C GLN A 129 -9.27 13.51 3.20
N ALA A 130 -8.20 14.26 3.48
CA ALA A 130 -7.78 14.54 4.85
C ALA A 130 -8.91 15.26 5.61
N LYS A 131 -9.42 16.36 5.08
CA LYS A 131 -10.44 17.20 5.72
C LYS A 131 -11.74 16.44 6.01
N GLU A 132 -12.16 15.58 5.08
CA GLU A 132 -13.35 14.73 5.22
C GLU A 132 -13.15 13.62 6.25
N SER A 133 -12.05 12.87 6.18
CA SER A 133 -11.79 11.72 7.05
C SER A 133 -11.39 12.12 8.47
N GLY A 134 -10.72 13.27 8.64
CA GLY A 134 -10.18 13.74 9.91
C GLY A 134 -9.15 12.79 10.53
N LYS A 135 -8.60 11.85 9.76
CA LYS A 135 -7.65 10.81 10.16
C LYS A 135 -6.61 10.64 9.06
N LEU A 136 -5.59 9.80 9.30
CA LEU A 136 -4.68 9.47 8.21
C LEU A 136 -5.36 8.62 7.14
N GLY A 137 -5.12 8.99 5.89
CA GLY A 137 -5.62 8.34 4.71
C GLY A 137 -4.55 8.23 3.63
N ILE A 138 -4.89 7.48 2.58
CA ILE A 138 -4.12 7.41 1.34
C ILE A 138 -5.07 7.75 0.21
N THR A 139 -4.65 8.65 -0.66
CA THR A 139 -5.43 8.99 -1.85
C THR A 139 -5.38 7.87 -2.87
N ASP A 140 -6.40 7.80 -3.72
CA ASP A 140 -6.24 7.15 -5.01
C ASP A 140 -5.14 7.82 -5.84
N VAL A 141 -4.74 7.16 -6.93
CA VAL A 141 -3.76 7.70 -7.88
C VAL A 141 -4.32 8.97 -8.52
N TYR A 142 -3.58 10.06 -8.40
CA TYR A 142 -3.90 11.33 -9.05
C TYR A 142 -2.67 11.94 -9.72
N ILE A 143 -2.88 12.88 -10.64
CA ILE A 143 -1.78 13.57 -11.32
C ILE A 143 -1.33 14.77 -10.47
N GLY A 144 -0.04 14.77 -10.13
CA GLY A 144 0.60 15.88 -9.44
C GLY A 144 0.48 17.19 -10.23
N SER A 145 0.01 18.26 -9.61
CA SER A 145 -0.17 19.55 -10.28
C SER A 145 1.15 20.14 -10.79
N THR A 146 2.21 19.99 -10.00
CA THR A 146 3.55 20.53 -10.30
C THR A 146 4.40 19.56 -11.11
N SER A 147 4.40 18.27 -10.77
CA SER A 147 5.27 17.27 -11.43
C SER A 147 4.66 16.62 -12.66
N LYS A 148 3.34 16.71 -12.85
CA LYS A 148 2.58 16.06 -13.93
C LYS A 148 2.72 14.52 -13.98
N VAL A 149 3.18 13.89 -12.89
CA VAL A 149 3.24 12.43 -12.77
C VAL A 149 2.11 11.88 -11.91
N GLN A 150 1.75 10.63 -12.15
CA GLN A 150 0.82 9.88 -11.30
C GLN A 150 1.46 9.62 -9.93
N MET A 151 0.71 9.89 -8.86
CA MET A 151 1.18 9.75 -7.48
C MET A 151 0.03 9.38 -6.54
N ILE A 152 0.42 8.81 -5.41
CA ILE A 152 -0.43 8.65 -4.22
C ILE A 152 0.10 9.55 -3.11
N THR A 153 -0.74 9.92 -2.17
CA THR A 153 -0.34 10.75 -1.03
C THR A 153 -0.91 10.21 0.26
N ILE A 154 -0.03 9.97 1.22
CA ILE A 154 -0.42 9.75 2.61
C ILE A 154 -0.73 11.11 3.19
N ASN A 155 -1.97 11.30 3.61
CA ASN A 155 -2.47 12.56 4.11
C ASN A 155 -3.00 12.37 5.53
N GLY A 156 -3.05 13.45 6.28
CA GLY A 156 -3.63 13.48 7.62
C GLY A 156 -3.97 14.91 7.99
N THR A 157 -5.06 15.09 8.73
CA THR A 157 -5.42 16.41 9.24
C THR A 157 -4.62 16.75 10.48
N HIS A 158 -3.98 17.91 10.45
CA HIS A 158 -3.62 18.63 11.65
C HIS A 158 -4.87 19.33 12.20
N LEU A 159 -5.22 19.06 13.46
CA LEU A 159 -6.24 19.83 14.18
C LEU A 159 -5.52 20.64 15.25
N SER A 160 -5.66 21.96 15.19
CA SER A 160 -5.16 22.86 16.25
C SER A 160 -5.79 22.46 17.59
N ARG A 161 -5.07 22.70 18.70
CA ARG A 161 -5.57 22.40 20.06
C ARG A 161 -6.94 23.08 20.32
N LYS A 162 -7.15 24.29 19.77
CA LYS A 162 -8.44 25.01 19.84
C LYS A 162 -9.54 24.34 19.02
N GLU A 163 -9.26 23.91 17.78
CA GLU A 163 -10.22 23.17 16.95
C GLU A 163 -10.63 21.84 17.60
N PHE A 164 -9.68 21.14 18.20
CA PHE A 164 -9.90 19.86 18.86
C PHE A 164 -10.92 20.00 20.00
N TYR A 165 -10.71 20.97 20.90
CA TYR A 165 -11.64 21.23 21.99
C TYR A 165 -13.01 21.69 21.47
N ARG A 166 -13.06 22.55 20.45
CA ARG A 166 -14.33 22.98 19.84
C ARG A 166 -15.12 21.79 19.26
N ARG A 167 -14.45 20.87 18.55
CA ARG A 167 -15.09 19.65 17.99
C ARG A 167 -15.48 18.65 19.06
N PHE A 168 -14.67 18.49 20.11
CA PHE A 168 -14.96 17.62 21.25
C PHE A 168 -16.20 18.11 22.02
N TRP A 169 -16.26 19.40 22.32
CA TRP A 169 -17.41 20.02 22.99
C TRP A 169 -18.68 19.94 22.13
N ASN A 170 -18.61 20.27 20.84
CA ASN A 170 -19.78 20.18 19.95
C ASN A 170 -20.28 18.74 19.74
N ARG A 171 -19.42 17.70 19.83
CA ARG A 171 -19.85 16.30 19.73
C ARG A 171 -20.52 15.75 20.98
N HIS A 172 -20.19 16.29 22.14
CA HIS A 172 -20.65 15.74 23.43
C HIS A 172 -21.69 16.60 24.12
N TYR A 173 -21.79 17.88 23.76
CA TYR A 173 -22.63 18.84 24.49
C TYR A 173 -23.53 19.71 23.60
N ALA A 174 -23.53 19.52 22.27
CA ALA A 174 -24.55 20.12 21.42
C ALA A 174 -25.80 19.20 21.36
N ARG A 175 -26.67 19.36 22.36
CA ARG A 175 -28.11 19.07 22.26
C ARG A 175 -28.86 20.34 22.59
#